data_AF-A0A2D6K5D7-F1
#
_entry.id   AF-A0A2D6K5D7-F1
#
_cell.length_a   1.000
_cell.length_b   1.000
_cell.length_c   1.000
_cell.angle_alpha   90.00
_cell.angle_beta   90.00
_cell.angle_gamma   90.00
#
_symmetry.space_group_name_H-M   'P 1'
#
loop_
_entity.id
_entity.type
_entity.pdbx_description
1 polymer ?
#
loop_
_entity_poly.entity_id
_entity_poly.type
_entity_poly.pdbx_seq_one_letter_code
_entity_poly.pdbx_strand_id
1 'polypeptide(L)'
;MVSLLVVPVVFGYANLKEMRDGQGYVTNDDSNAFYYKYDLSVELNEGWNLVSTFSGPNQILPTSEIKDNNIKAVYYYAPLQKQYVDWLSVMQGKSEIPSWWDTQDANIANGGSMWVYSNKDGVLKYWADDFKQRRILVNGWNFIAITPEMAEVQSPGMYTFPVTFEQSGCSVSKVYAFDSKKQSWGKVEHFETGGNAIGEEFMGMGLVMKISSNNDLCVWTPGEQDVSGPPSLPN
;
A
#
# COMPACT_ATOMS: atom_id res chain seq x y z
N MET A 1 2.74 34.36 -13.08
CA MET A 1 1.99 33.88 -11.90
C MET A 1 1.37 32.54 -12.25
N VAL A 2 1.93 31.44 -11.75
CA VAL A 2 1.33 30.11 -11.89
C VAL A 2 0.41 29.92 -10.70
N SER A 3 -0.89 29.85 -10.94
CA SER A 3 -1.88 29.64 -9.89
C SER A 3 -1.79 28.19 -9.42
N LEU A 4 -1.41 27.97 -8.16
CA LEU A 4 -1.56 26.68 -7.50
C LEU A 4 -3.07 26.38 -7.40
N LEU A 5 -3.55 25.43 -8.20
CA LEU A 5 -4.86 24.84 -8.02
C LEU A 5 -4.71 23.77 -6.93
N VAL A 6 -5.01 24.14 -5.69
CA VAL A 6 -5.33 23.18 -4.64
C VAL A 6 -6.72 22.65 -4.99
N VAL A 7 -6.79 21.49 -5.62
CA VAL A 7 -8.07 20.84 -5.91
C VAL A 7 -8.53 20.15 -4.63
N PRO A 8 -9.66 20.55 -4.04
CA PRO A 8 -10.23 19.82 -2.91
C PRO A 8 -10.76 18.50 -3.46
N VAL A 9 -10.04 17.42 -3.15
CA VAL A 9 -10.56 16.08 -3.36
C VAL A 9 -11.35 15.75 -2.09
N VAL A 10 -12.65 15.50 -2.26
CA VAL A 10 -13.53 15.04 -1.19
C VAL A 10 -13.30 13.55 -1.08
N PHE A 11 -12.84 13.08 0.07
CA PHE A 11 -12.52 11.67 0.30
C PHE A 11 -13.34 11.09 1.45
N GLY A 12 -13.65 9.80 1.32
CA GLY A 12 -14.36 8.99 2.30
C GLY A 12 -13.55 8.67 3.55
N TYR A 13 -14.26 8.44 4.64
CA TYR A 13 -13.72 8.06 5.94
C TYR A 13 -13.34 6.58 5.96
N ALA A 14 -12.12 6.25 6.36
CA ALA A 14 -11.76 4.91 6.80
C ALA A 14 -12.12 4.74 8.28
N ASN A 15 -12.88 3.70 8.63
CA ASN A 15 -13.02 3.28 10.02
C ASN A 15 -12.03 2.14 10.26
N LEU A 16 -10.94 2.42 10.95
CA LEU A 16 -10.02 1.37 11.38
C LEU A 16 -10.65 0.60 12.54
N LYS A 17 -10.84 -0.70 12.34
CA LYS A 17 -11.00 -1.63 13.43
C LYS A 17 -9.86 -2.64 13.32
N GLU A 18 -8.85 -2.49 14.18
CA GLU A 18 -7.85 -3.53 14.37
C GLU A 18 -8.57 -4.78 14.85
N MET A 19 -8.65 -5.80 13.99
CA MET A 19 -9.12 -7.12 14.39
C MET A 19 -7.91 -7.93 14.80
N ARG A 20 -7.58 -7.85 16.09
CA ARG A 20 -6.66 -8.80 16.70
C ARG A 20 -7.39 -10.13 16.78
N ASP A 21 -7.14 -11.03 15.82
CA ASP A 21 -7.62 -12.40 15.91
C ASP A 21 -6.89 -13.07 17.08
N GLY A 22 -7.52 -13.02 18.26
CA GLY A 22 -7.11 -13.71 19.46
C GLY A 22 -7.38 -15.21 19.36
N GLN A 23 -6.85 -15.86 18.31
CA GLN A 23 -6.59 -17.30 18.23
C GLN A 23 -5.38 -17.51 17.32
N GLY A 24 -4.19 -17.26 17.88
CA GLY A 24 -2.98 -17.79 17.29
C GLY A 24 -3.10 -19.32 17.27
N TYR A 25 -3.06 -19.91 16.08
CA TYR A 25 -2.69 -21.31 15.99
C TYR A 25 -1.22 -21.38 16.41
N VAL A 26 -0.96 -21.95 17.58
CA VAL A 26 0.37 -22.42 17.96
C VAL A 26 0.70 -23.57 17.01
N THR A 27 1.29 -23.26 15.86
CA THR A 27 2.06 -24.27 15.14
C THR A 27 3.35 -24.46 15.91
N ASN A 28 3.77 -25.70 16.14
CA ASN A 28 4.99 -26.08 16.88
C ASN A 28 6.32 -25.66 16.18
N ASP A 29 6.28 -24.68 15.28
CA ASP A 29 7.45 -23.98 14.78
C ASP A 29 7.54 -22.66 15.55
N ASP A 30 8.76 -22.27 15.96
CA ASP A 30 9.12 -21.09 16.78
C ASP A 30 8.72 -19.71 16.19
N SER A 31 7.60 -19.61 15.49
CA SER A 31 7.04 -18.43 14.85
C SER A 31 5.77 -17.96 15.58
N ASN A 32 5.96 -17.16 16.63
CA ASN A 32 4.89 -16.32 17.20
C ASN A 32 4.53 -15.18 16.22
N ALA A 33 4.14 -15.50 14.99
CA ALA A 33 3.73 -14.51 14.00
C ALA A 33 2.26 -14.13 14.23
N PHE A 34 2.04 -12.97 14.84
CA PHE A 34 0.71 -12.34 14.84
C PHE A 34 0.42 -11.80 13.44
N TYR A 35 -0.67 -12.25 12.82
CA TYR A 35 -1.15 -11.68 11.57
C TYR A 35 -2.23 -10.64 11.89
N TYR A 36 -2.00 -9.39 11.48
CA TYR A 36 -3.01 -8.34 11.59
C TYR A 36 -3.93 -8.38 10.38
N LYS A 37 -5.23 -8.16 10.60
CA LYS A 37 -6.20 -7.93 9.53
C LYS A 37 -6.73 -6.52 9.64
N TYR A 38 -6.73 -5.83 8.51
CA TYR A 38 -7.22 -4.46 8.41
C TYR A 38 -8.47 -4.43 7.54
N ASP A 39 -9.58 -3.96 8.11
CA ASP A 39 -10.75 -3.59 7.32
C ASP A 39 -10.46 -2.26 6.60
N LEU A 40 -10.41 -2.31 5.28
CA LEU A 40 -10.16 -1.18 4.40
C LEU A 40 -11.46 -0.75 3.72
N SER A 41 -11.57 0.55 3.47
CA SER A 41 -12.70 1.17 2.78
C SER A 41 -12.14 2.16 1.77
N VAL A 42 -12.25 1.84 0.48
CA VAL A 42 -11.67 2.64 -0.61
C VAL A 42 -12.76 3.03 -1.59
N GLU A 43 -12.81 4.31 -1.95
CA GLU A 43 -13.70 4.79 -3.02
C GLU A 43 -13.14 4.37 -4.39
N LEU A 44 -13.92 3.60 -5.14
CA LEU A 44 -13.62 3.28 -6.53
C LEU A 44 -14.45 4.16 -7.46
N ASN A 45 -13.80 4.65 -8.50
CA ASN A 45 -14.47 5.20 -9.67
C ASN A 45 -14.58 4.10 -10.74
N GLU A 46 -15.61 4.18 -11.59
CA GLU A 46 -15.68 3.39 -12.80
C GLU A 46 -14.42 3.64 -13.65
N GLY A 47 -13.77 2.56 -14.08
CA GLY A 47 -12.46 2.59 -14.71
C GLY A 47 -11.36 2.04 -13.81
N TRP A 48 -10.12 2.48 -14.05
CA TRP A 48 -8.96 2.01 -13.32
C TRP A 48 -8.82 2.70 -11.97
N ASN A 49 -8.49 1.91 -10.95
CA ASN A 49 -8.16 2.36 -9.61
C ASN A 49 -6.88 1.66 -9.18
N LEU A 50 -6.09 2.33 -8.35
CA LEU A 50 -4.89 1.74 -7.77
C LEU A 50 -5.15 1.54 -6.27
N VAL A 51 -5.20 0.28 -5.85
CA VAL A 51 -5.62 -0.11 -4.49
C VAL A 51 -4.64 -1.09 -3.88
N SER A 52 -4.64 -1.18 -2.56
CA SER A 52 -3.84 -2.14 -1.81
C SER A 52 -4.16 -3.56 -2.25
N THR A 53 -3.13 -4.39 -2.32
CA THR A 53 -3.28 -5.78 -2.71
C THR A 53 -4.25 -6.52 -1.81
N PHE A 54 -5.05 -7.38 -2.41
CA PHE A 54 -5.89 -8.36 -1.74
C PHE A 54 -5.85 -9.68 -2.54
N SER A 55 -5.94 -10.79 -1.83
CA SER A 55 -5.84 -12.18 -2.26
C SER A 55 -7.08 -12.73 -2.97
N GLY A 56 -8.26 -12.09 -2.88
CA GLY A 56 -9.43 -12.58 -3.61
C GLY A 56 -10.78 -11.96 -3.30
N PRO A 57 -11.83 -12.34 -4.06
CA PRO A 57 -13.20 -11.90 -3.83
C PRO A 57 -13.75 -12.25 -2.44
N ASN A 58 -13.25 -13.31 -1.81
CA ASN A 58 -13.59 -13.70 -0.45
C ASN A 58 -13.18 -12.66 0.62
N GLN A 59 -12.29 -11.73 0.26
CA GLN A 59 -11.91 -10.61 1.13
C GLN A 59 -12.86 -9.42 1.04
N ILE A 60 -13.71 -9.35 0.01
CA ILE A 60 -14.69 -8.28 -0.15
C ILE A 60 -15.78 -8.44 0.91
N LEU A 61 -15.97 -7.41 1.74
CA LEU A 61 -16.91 -7.44 2.84
C LEU A 61 -18.36 -7.40 2.33
N PRO A 62 -19.31 -8.08 3.02
CA PRO A 62 -20.74 -8.05 2.64
C PRO A 62 -21.35 -6.64 2.59
N THR A 63 -20.79 -5.70 3.35
CA THR A 63 -21.22 -4.29 3.40
C THR A 63 -20.61 -3.40 2.31
N SER A 64 -19.74 -3.96 1.45
CA SER A 64 -19.17 -3.26 0.28
C SER A 64 -20.24 -2.93 -0.76
N GLU A 65 -20.18 -1.75 -1.38
CA GLU A 65 -21.05 -1.38 -2.50
C GLU A 65 -20.55 -1.95 -3.82
N ILE A 66 -19.23 -2.10 -3.93
CA ILE A 66 -18.54 -2.81 -5.00
C ILE A 66 -18.50 -4.29 -4.65
N LYS A 67 -19.06 -5.13 -5.53
CA LYS A 67 -19.05 -6.59 -5.40
C LYS A 67 -18.04 -7.22 -6.35
N ASP A 68 -17.82 -8.51 -6.19
CA ASP A 68 -16.96 -9.32 -7.06
C ASP A 68 -17.29 -9.16 -8.55
N ASN A 69 -18.59 -9.15 -8.88
CA ASN A 69 -19.09 -8.99 -10.22
C ASN A 69 -18.88 -7.57 -10.79
N ASN A 70 -18.51 -6.58 -9.97
CA ASN A 70 -18.16 -5.24 -10.42
C ASN A 70 -16.69 -5.12 -10.83
N ILE A 71 -15.83 -6.01 -10.35
CA ILE A 71 -14.40 -6.03 -10.65
C ILE A 71 -14.18 -6.83 -11.94
N LYS A 72 -13.63 -6.17 -12.97
CA LYS A 72 -13.49 -6.77 -14.32
C LYS A 72 -12.07 -7.16 -14.67
N ALA A 73 -11.08 -6.51 -14.06
CA ALA A 73 -9.68 -6.82 -14.24
C ALA A 73 -8.92 -6.47 -12.96
N VAL A 74 -7.91 -7.29 -12.65
CA VAL A 74 -6.96 -7.00 -11.58
C VAL A 74 -5.56 -7.32 -12.11
N TYR A 75 -4.68 -6.32 -12.10
CA TYR A 75 -3.28 -6.50 -12.52
C TYR A 75 -2.33 -6.13 -11.41
N TYR A 76 -1.43 -7.06 -11.09
CA TYR A 76 -0.31 -6.81 -10.19
C TYR A 76 0.96 -6.59 -11.02
N TYR A 77 1.72 -5.54 -10.72
CA TYR A 77 3.03 -5.33 -11.35
C TYR A 77 4.09 -6.03 -10.51
N ALA A 78 4.70 -7.10 -11.04
CA ALA A 78 5.78 -7.83 -10.40
C ALA A 78 7.10 -7.13 -10.70
N PRO A 79 7.71 -6.43 -9.71
CA PRO A 79 8.74 -5.45 -10.03
C PRO A 79 10.12 -6.08 -10.26
N LEU A 80 10.37 -7.29 -9.74
CA LEU A 80 11.56 -8.10 -10.05
C LEU A 80 11.60 -8.47 -11.54
N GLN A 81 10.47 -8.93 -12.08
CA GLN A 81 10.32 -9.39 -13.47
C GLN A 81 9.90 -8.26 -14.42
N LYS A 82 9.55 -7.09 -13.87
CA LYS A 82 9.15 -5.88 -14.61
C LYS A 82 7.97 -6.11 -15.56
N GLN A 83 6.99 -6.88 -15.11
CA GLN A 83 5.82 -7.24 -15.91
C GLN A 83 4.53 -7.29 -15.09
N TYR A 84 3.41 -7.15 -15.78
CA TYR A 84 2.09 -7.31 -15.17
C TYR A 84 1.65 -8.78 -15.16
N VAL A 85 1.01 -9.18 -14.08
CA VAL A 85 0.33 -10.47 -13.91
C VAL A 85 -1.17 -10.22 -13.87
N ASP A 86 -1.94 -10.97 -14.67
CA ASP A 86 -3.41 -11.00 -14.55
C ASP A 86 -3.79 -11.72 -13.25
N TRP A 87 -3.87 -10.95 -12.18
CA TRP A 87 -4.12 -11.45 -10.86
C TRP A 87 -5.57 -11.90 -10.70
N LEU A 88 -6.51 -11.32 -11.46
CA LEU A 88 -7.92 -11.73 -11.38
C LEU A 88 -8.10 -13.17 -11.85
N SER A 89 -7.46 -13.54 -12.97
CA SER A 89 -7.51 -14.92 -13.47
C SER A 89 -6.86 -15.90 -12.50
N VAL A 90 -5.77 -15.51 -11.83
CA VAL A 90 -5.13 -16.30 -10.76
C VAL A 90 -6.08 -16.48 -9.57
N MET A 91 -6.66 -15.40 -9.05
CA MET A 91 -7.60 -15.43 -7.91
C MET A 91 -8.87 -16.25 -8.21
N GLN A 92 -9.27 -16.36 -9.47
CA GLN A 92 -10.42 -17.16 -9.91
C GLN A 92 -10.06 -18.62 -10.25
N GLY A 93 -8.79 -19.01 -10.11
CA GLY A 93 -8.31 -20.35 -10.50
C GLY A 93 -8.38 -20.62 -12.01
N LYS A 94 -8.49 -19.56 -12.83
CA LYS A 94 -8.49 -19.64 -14.30
C LYS A 94 -7.08 -19.60 -14.89
N SER A 95 -6.08 -19.24 -14.08
CA SER A 95 -4.67 -19.23 -14.45
C SER A 95 -3.85 -19.69 -13.26
N GLU A 96 -2.74 -20.36 -13.53
CA GLU A 96 -1.77 -20.71 -12.51
C GLU A 96 -0.99 -19.48 -12.08
N ILE A 97 -0.52 -19.46 -10.83
CA ILE A 97 0.50 -18.51 -10.40
C ILE A 97 1.72 -18.70 -11.31
N PRO A 98 2.33 -17.62 -11.85
CA PRO A 98 3.48 -17.75 -12.73
C PRO A 98 4.59 -18.58 -12.10
N SER A 99 5.25 -19.46 -12.87
CA SER A 99 6.25 -20.40 -12.34
C SER A 99 7.51 -19.74 -11.75
N TRP A 100 7.76 -18.48 -12.10
CA TRP A 100 8.83 -17.66 -11.55
C TRP A 100 8.46 -16.95 -10.24
N TRP A 101 7.18 -16.99 -9.85
CA TRP A 101 6.71 -16.35 -8.61
C TRP A 101 7.19 -17.16 -7.41
N ASP A 102 8.02 -16.54 -6.58
CA ASP A 102 8.59 -17.17 -5.40
C ASP A 102 8.25 -16.40 -4.10
N THR A 103 8.91 -16.80 -3.01
CA THR A 103 8.75 -16.17 -1.70
C THR A 103 9.16 -14.69 -1.70
N GLN A 104 10.12 -14.30 -2.53
CA GLN A 104 10.56 -12.92 -2.63
C GLN A 104 9.51 -12.05 -3.33
N ASP A 105 8.94 -12.54 -4.44
CA ASP A 105 7.80 -11.88 -5.11
C ASP A 105 6.61 -11.74 -4.15
N ALA A 106 6.29 -12.80 -3.40
CA ALA A 106 5.21 -12.78 -2.42
C ALA A 106 5.47 -11.74 -1.30
N ASN A 107 6.71 -11.59 -0.84
CA ASN A 107 7.06 -10.60 0.18
C ASN A 107 7.02 -9.16 -0.35
N ILE A 108 7.33 -8.93 -1.63
CA ILE A 108 7.20 -7.61 -2.26
C ILE A 108 5.73 -7.27 -2.52
N ALA A 109 4.94 -8.28 -2.90
CA ALA A 109 3.50 -8.13 -3.11
C ALA A 109 2.78 -7.82 -1.80
N ASN A 110 3.28 -8.31 -0.67
CA ASN A 110 2.74 -7.96 0.62
C ASN A 110 3.04 -6.48 0.97
N GLY A 111 1.99 -5.69 1.20
CA GLY A 111 2.08 -4.23 1.26
C GLY A 111 2.18 -3.56 -0.12
N GLY A 112 2.03 -4.32 -1.21
CA GLY A 112 1.98 -3.79 -2.56
C GLY A 112 0.63 -3.18 -2.92
N SER A 113 0.55 -2.61 -4.11
CA SER A 113 -0.72 -2.18 -4.71
C SER A 113 -0.94 -2.83 -6.07
N MET A 114 -2.20 -2.96 -6.48
CA MET A 114 -2.63 -3.53 -7.74
C MET A 114 -3.59 -2.60 -8.46
N TRP A 115 -3.62 -2.72 -9.78
CA TRP A 115 -4.67 -2.12 -10.60
C TRP A 115 -5.95 -2.91 -10.44
N VAL A 116 -7.06 -2.22 -10.21
CA VAL A 116 -8.40 -2.78 -10.18
C VAL A 116 -9.28 -1.98 -11.13
N TYR A 117 -9.84 -2.65 -12.13
CA TYR A 117 -10.88 -2.07 -12.98
C TYR A 117 -12.25 -2.34 -12.38
N SER A 118 -12.98 -1.29 -12.02
CA SER A 118 -14.38 -1.39 -11.61
C SER A 118 -15.28 -0.94 -12.76
N ASN A 119 -16.39 -1.65 -13.00
CA ASN A 119 -17.45 -1.18 -13.91
C ASN A 119 -18.56 -0.39 -13.20
N LYS A 120 -18.28 0.08 -11.99
CA LYS A 120 -19.25 0.76 -11.12
C LYS A 120 -18.52 1.70 -10.16
N ASP A 121 -19.04 2.91 -9.98
CA ASP A 121 -18.66 3.78 -8.87
C ASP A 121 -19.16 3.22 -7.52
N GLY A 122 -18.39 3.44 -6.45
CA GLY A 122 -18.84 3.15 -5.09
C GLY A 122 -17.71 2.73 -4.16
N VAL A 123 -18.09 2.42 -2.93
CA VAL A 123 -17.12 2.04 -1.89
C VAL A 123 -16.81 0.54 -1.95
N LEU A 124 -15.55 0.21 -2.19
CA LEU A 124 -15.00 -1.13 -1.98
C LEU A 124 -14.58 -1.28 -0.52
N LYS A 125 -15.25 -2.19 0.19
CA LYS A 125 -14.87 -2.59 1.55
C LYS A 125 -14.31 -4.01 1.52
N TYR A 126 -13.12 -4.20 2.09
CA TYR A 126 -12.44 -5.49 2.08
C TYR A 126 -11.48 -5.59 3.26
N TRP A 127 -11.09 -6.80 3.65
CA TRP A 127 -9.98 -6.98 4.58
C TRP A 127 -8.69 -7.29 3.83
N ALA A 128 -7.58 -6.70 4.28
CA ALA A 128 -6.24 -7.02 3.82
C ALA A 128 -5.44 -7.65 4.96
N ASP A 129 -4.59 -8.61 4.60
CA ASP A 129 -3.65 -9.22 5.53
C ASP A 129 -2.43 -8.32 5.72
N ASP A 130 -1.98 -8.27 6.98
CA ASP A 130 -0.66 -7.90 7.48
C ASP A 130 0.09 -6.87 6.62
N PHE A 131 -0.14 -5.58 6.90
CA PHE A 131 0.79 -4.55 6.49
C PHE A 131 2.10 -4.71 7.25
N LYS A 132 3.01 -5.51 6.71
CA LYS A 132 4.34 -5.67 7.27
C LYS A 132 4.99 -4.30 7.41
N GLN A 133 5.48 -4.00 8.62
CA GLN A 133 6.24 -2.79 8.93
C GLN A 133 7.57 -2.71 8.15
N ARG A 134 8.02 -3.80 7.53
CA ARG A 134 9.25 -3.82 6.71
C ARG A 134 8.89 -4.19 5.28
N ARG A 135 9.11 -3.25 4.36
CA ARG A 135 8.77 -3.40 2.95
C ARG A 135 10.02 -3.62 2.12
N ILE A 136 9.97 -4.61 1.24
CA ILE A 136 11.04 -4.87 0.28
C ILE A 136 10.68 -4.13 -1.02
N LEU A 137 11.54 -3.21 -1.43
CA LEU A 137 11.46 -2.49 -2.69
C LEU A 137 12.65 -2.87 -3.57
N VAL A 138 12.45 -2.87 -4.88
CA VAL A 138 13.52 -3.19 -5.85
C VAL A 138 13.96 -1.95 -6.60
N ASN A 139 15.16 -1.96 -7.17
CA ASN A 139 15.59 -0.87 -8.05
C ASN A 139 14.64 -0.74 -9.26
N GLY A 140 14.09 0.46 -9.47
CA GLY A 140 13.06 0.72 -10.49
C GLY A 140 11.68 1.00 -9.90
N TRP A 141 10.64 0.64 -10.64
CA TRP A 141 9.25 0.93 -10.26
C TRP A 141 8.71 -0.08 -9.27
N ASN A 142 8.07 0.41 -8.22
CA ASN A 142 7.39 -0.36 -7.18
C ASN A 142 5.99 0.20 -7.00
N PHE A 143 5.05 -0.70 -6.72
CA PHE A 143 3.65 -0.40 -6.50
C PHE A 143 3.36 -0.69 -5.04
N ILE A 144 3.07 0.35 -4.24
CA ILE A 144 2.98 0.25 -2.78
C ILE A 144 1.58 0.64 -2.31
N ALA A 145 1.04 -0.10 -1.34
CA ALA A 145 -0.16 0.31 -0.62
C ALA A 145 0.16 1.40 0.40
N ILE A 146 -0.72 2.38 0.54
CA ILE A 146 -0.75 3.32 1.66
C ILE A 146 -1.36 2.61 2.86
N THR A 147 -0.59 2.51 3.94
CA THR A 147 -0.97 1.77 5.16
C THR A 147 -1.26 2.70 6.32
N PRO A 148 -1.86 2.19 7.41
CA PRO A 148 -2.09 3.01 8.60
C PRO A 148 -0.79 3.64 9.11
N GLU A 149 0.34 2.94 9.14
CA GLU A 149 1.62 3.52 9.59
C GLU A 149 2.12 4.63 8.65
N MET A 150 1.67 4.64 7.40
CA MET A 150 1.95 5.72 6.46
C MET A 150 1.05 6.93 6.70
N ALA A 151 -0.18 6.71 7.15
CA ALA A 151 -1.21 7.75 7.33
C ALA A 151 -1.30 8.28 8.78
N GLU A 152 -0.99 7.46 9.78
CA GLU A 152 -1.12 7.70 11.22
C GLU A 152 0.17 8.29 11.84
N VAL A 153 1.29 8.31 11.11
CA VAL A 153 2.54 8.90 11.60
C VAL A 153 2.42 10.43 11.61
N GLN A 154 1.90 10.90 12.75
CA GLN A 154 2.32 12.07 13.55
C GLN A 154 1.30 13.18 13.83
N SER A 155 1.58 13.82 14.98
CA SER A 155 0.93 14.97 15.63
C SER A 155 0.31 16.01 14.68
N PRO A 156 -0.75 16.72 15.11
CA PRO A 156 -1.41 17.74 14.30
C PRO A 156 -0.39 18.75 13.73
N GLY A 157 -0.20 18.74 12.41
CA GLY A 157 0.59 19.74 11.68
C GLY A 157 1.97 19.32 11.16
N MET A 158 2.41 18.06 11.31
CA MET A 158 3.57 17.54 10.58
C MET A 158 3.21 16.26 9.83
N TYR A 159 3.09 16.36 8.50
CA TYR A 159 2.78 15.23 7.61
C TYR A 159 4.05 14.76 6.89
N THR A 160 5.10 14.43 7.65
CA THR A 160 6.32 13.86 7.06
C THR A 160 6.22 12.36 6.95
N PHE A 161 6.47 11.85 5.75
CA PHE A 161 6.78 10.45 5.50
C PHE A 161 8.29 10.25 5.69
N PRO A 162 8.80 9.84 6.87
CA PRO A 162 10.18 9.43 6.96
C PRO A 162 10.35 8.12 6.16
N VAL A 163 10.82 8.26 4.93
CA VAL A 163 11.35 7.12 4.17
C VAL A 163 12.74 6.86 4.69
N THR A 164 12.84 6.01 5.70
CA THR A 164 14.13 5.51 6.15
C THR A 164 14.41 4.18 5.48
N PHE A 165 15.46 4.14 4.66
CA PHE A 165 15.99 2.88 4.16
C PHE A 165 17.00 2.32 5.17
N GLU A 166 16.90 1.03 5.46
CA GLU A 166 17.89 0.34 6.30
C GLU A 166 19.27 0.28 5.62
N GLN A 167 19.29 0.24 4.28
CA GLN A 167 20.52 0.16 3.49
C GLN A 167 20.94 1.53 2.95
N SER A 168 22.24 1.82 3.03
CA SER A 168 22.85 2.94 2.32
C SER A 168 22.75 2.76 0.80
N GLY A 169 22.50 3.84 0.06
CA GLY A 169 22.47 3.85 -1.41
C GLY A 169 21.09 3.67 -2.03
N CYS A 170 20.05 3.47 -1.21
CA CYS A 170 18.65 3.51 -1.64
C CYS A 170 18.09 4.93 -1.56
N SER A 171 17.35 5.36 -2.58
CA SER A 171 16.70 6.68 -2.62
C SER A 171 15.39 6.65 -3.42
N VAL A 172 14.46 7.54 -3.07
CA VAL A 172 13.20 7.70 -3.80
C VAL A 172 13.37 8.76 -4.88
N SER A 173 13.44 8.34 -6.14
CA SER A 173 13.63 9.29 -7.24
C SER A 173 12.34 9.94 -7.72
N LYS A 174 11.21 9.23 -7.65
CA LYS A 174 9.89 9.71 -8.09
C LYS A 174 8.78 9.01 -7.32
N VAL A 175 7.68 9.74 -7.09
CA VAL A 175 6.43 9.19 -6.54
C VAL A 175 5.25 9.74 -7.33
N TYR A 176 4.31 8.86 -7.64
CA TYR A 176 3.08 9.19 -8.34
C TYR A 176 1.88 8.57 -7.63
N ALA A 177 0.78 9.32 -7.61
CA ALA A 177 -0.54 8.85 -7.23
C ALA A 177 -1.44 8.82 -8.46
N PHE A 178 -2.35 7.86 -8.53
CA PHE A 178 -3.31 7.78 -9.61
C PHE A 178 -4.64 8.43 -9.20
N ASP A 179 -5.06 9.48 -9.89
CA ASP A 179 -6.38 10.07 -9.74
C ASP A 179 -7.36 9.23 -10.55
N SER A 180 -8.10 8.34 -9.89
CA SER A 180 -9.08 7.46 -10.55
C SER A 180 -10.30 8.21 -11.08
N LYS A 181 -10.62 9.39 -10.56
CA LYS A 181 -11.72 10.20 -11.10
C LYS A 181 -11.34 10.83 -12.43
N LYS A 182 -10.10 11.30 -12.55
CA LYS A 182 -9.56 11.90 -13.79
C LYS A 182 -8.89 10.90 -14.71
N GLN A 183 -8.69 9.65 -14.26
CA GLN A 183 -7.92 8.60 -14.95
C GLN A 183 -6.52 9.10 -15.36
N SER A 184 -5.82 9.75 -14.43
CA SER A 184 -4.56 10.44 -14.73
C SER A 184 -3.56 10.36 -13.59
N TRP A 185 -2.28 10.47 -13.92
CA TRP A 185 -1.20 10.49 -12.93
C TRP A 185 -1.01 11.88 -12.34
N GLY A 186 -0.96 11.95 -11.01
CA GLY A 186 -0.47 13.10 -10.25
C GLY A 186 0.94 12.81 -9.73
N LYS A 187 1.86 13.76 -9.87
CA LYS A 187 3.16 13.68 -9.21
C LYS A 187 3.00 14.07 -7.74
N VAL A 188 3.54 13.26 -6.84
CA VAL A 188 3.60 13.59 -5.41
C VAL A 188 4.89 14.37 -5.17
N GLU A 189 4.78 15.69 -5.14
CA GLU A 189 5.91 16.56 -4.83
C GLU A 189 6.27 16.46 -3.35
N HIS A 190 7.55 16.65 -3.02
CA HIS A 190 8.01 16.73 -1.62
C HIS A 190 7.74 15.50 -0.75
N PHE A 191 7.55 14.31 -1.36
CA PHE A 191 7.29 13.06 -0.62
C PHE A 191 8.33 12.79 0.48
N GLU A 192 9.62 12.98 0.19
CA GLU A 192 10.72 12.77 1.15
C GLU A 192 10.76 13.83 2.27
N THR A 193 10.19 15.02 2.02
CA THR A 193 10.21 16.15 2.97
C THR A 193 8.84 16.41 3.60
N GLY A 194 7.86 15.52 3.40
CA GLY A 194 6.52 15.66 3.98
C GLY A 194 5.61 16.70 3.35
N GLY A 195 5.79 17.00 2.05
CA GLY A 195 4.83 17.84 1.33
C GLY A 195 3.72 17.02 0.67
N ASN A 196 2.54 17.64 0.58
CA ASN A 196 1.24 17.05 0.22
C ASN A 196 0.91 15.79 1.05
N ALA A 197 0.28 16.03 2.20
CA ALA A 197 -0.17 15.02 3.14
C ALA A 197 -0.99 13.93 2.43
N ILE A 198 -0.52 12.69 2.56
CA ILE A 198 -1.36 11.51 2.35
C ILE A 198 -2.01 11.26 3.72
N GLY A 199 -3.25 11.71 3.88
CA GLY A 199 -4.02 11.47 5.10
C GLY A 199 -4.65 10.08 5.15
N GLU A 200 -5.33 9.81 6.27
CA GLU A 200 -6.09 8.57 6.51
C GLU A 200 -7.06 8.23 5.38
N GLU A 201 -7.57 9.25 4.68
CA GLU A 201 -8.50 9.10 3.56
C GLU A 201 -7.91 8.41 2.33
N PHE A 202 -6.58 8.27 2.27
CA PHE A 202 -5.88 7.53 1.21
C PHE A 202 -5.49 6.11 1.62
N MET A 203 -5.82 5.66 2.84
CA MET A 203 -5.51 4.30 3.28
C MET A 203 -6.15 3.26 2.36
N GLY A 204 -5.38 2.22 2.04
CA GLY A 204 -5.81 1.20 1.10
C GLY A 204 -5.75 1.65 -0.37
N MET A 205 -5.39 2.89 -0.69
CA MET A 205 -5.02 3.29 -2.04
C MET A 205 -3.56 2.93 -2.34
N GLY A 206 -3.20 2.87 -3.61
CA GLY A 206 -1.83 2.61 -4.06
C GLY A 206 -1.07 3.87 -4.48
N LEU A 207 0.26 3.79 -4.39
CA LEU A 207 1.21 4.72 -4.98
C LEU A 207 2.18 3.96 -5.88
N VAL A 208 2.75 4.69 -6.84
CA VAL A 208 3.85 4.19 -7.66
C VAL A 208 5.11 4.96 -7.31
N MET A 209 6.14 4.24 -6.90
CA MET A 209 7.40 4.77 -6.43
C MET A 209 8.55 4.26 -7.29
N LYS A 210 9.45 5.16 -7.70
CA LYS A 210 10.68 4.78 -8.39
C LYS A 210 11.86 4.83 -7.44
N ILE A 211 12.37 3.67 -7.06
CA ILE A 211 13.59 3.53 -6.29
C ILE A 211 14.79 3.60 -7.21
N SER A 212 15.78 4.40 -6.82
CA SER A 212 17.12 4.38 -7.40
C SER A 212 18.08 3.81 -6.37
N SER A 213 18.72 2.70 -6.72
CA SER A 213 19.64 2.00 -5.83
C SER A 213 20.83 1.42 -6.57
N ASN A 214 21.97 1.34 -5.89
CA ASN A 214 23.13 0.53 -6.28
C ASN A 214 23.03 -0.92 -5.81
N ASN A 215 22.02 -1.24 -4.99
CA ASN A 215 21.69 -2.59 -4.54
C ASN A 215 20.47 -3.13 -5.30
N ASP A 216 20.32 -4.46 -5.32
CA ASP A 216 19.15 -5.10 -5.95
C ASP A 216 17.86 -4.84 -5.16
N LEU A 217 17.97 -4.75 -3.83
CA LEU A 217 16.85 -4.60 -2.90
C LEU A 217 17.10 -3.46 -1.91
N CYS A 218 16.01 -2.81 -1.51
CA CYS A 218 15.93 -1.81 -0.47
C CYS A 218 14.86 -2.22 0.53
N VAL A 219 15.19 -2.22 1.82
CA VAL A 219 14.23 -2.43 2.90
C VAL A 219 13.85 -1.07 3.44
N TRP A 220 12.56 -0.76 3.32
CA TRP A 220 11.96 0.44 3.86
C TRP A 220 11.19 0.12 5.13
N THR A 221 11.52 0.83 6.19
CA THR A 221 10.73 0.90 7.43
C THR A 221 9.98 2.24 7.47
N PRO A 222 8.64 2.24 7.61
CA PRO A 222 7.93 3.44 8.06
C PRO A 222 8.55 3.82 9.41
N GLY A 223 9.15 5.00 9.49
CA GLY A 223 10.06 5.35 10.57
C GLY A 223 9.49 5.02 11.95
N GLU A 224 10.12 4.09 12.66
CA GLU A 224 10.16 4.18 14.11
C GLU A 224 10.78 5.55 14.41
N GLN A 225 10.08 6.42 15.14
CA GLN A 225 10.80 7.50 15.79
C GLN A 225 11.83 6.82 16.68
N ASP A 226 13.11 7.00 16.38
CA ASP A 226 14.18 6.74 17.33
C ASP A 226 13.80 7.56 18.57
N VAL A 227 13.17 6.91 19.55
CA VAL A 227 12.99 7.51 20.86
C VAL A 227 14.40 7.62 21.38
N SER A 228 15.00 8.81 21.24
CA SER A 228 16.29 9.11 21.83
C SER A 228 16.23 8.60 23.27
N GLY A 229 17.21 7.78 23.67
CA GLY A 229 17.26 7.20 25.02
C GLY A 229 17.00 8.26 26.10
N PRO A 230 16.53 7.85 27.30
CA PRO A 230 16.11 8.80 28.32
C PRO A 230 17.18 9.87 28.56
N PRO A 231 16.79 11.15 28.74
CA PRO A 231 17.75 12.23 28.94
C PRO A 231 18.69 11.90 30.09
N SER A 232 19.98 12.24 29.92
CA SER A 232 20.98 12.07 30.97
C SER A 232 20.53 12.76 32.26
N LEU A 233 20.73 12.08 33.40
CA LEU A 233 20.48 12.71 34.70
C LEU A 233 21.39 13.95 34.85
N PRO A 234 20.88 15.05 35.41
CA PRO A 234 21.71 16.21 35.71
C PRO A 234 22.83 15.84 36.68
N ASN A 235 24.01 16.44 36.48
CA ASN A 235 25.19 16.29 37.36
C ASN A 235 24.88 16.68 38.81
#